data_AF-A0A2S9RT96-F1
#
_entry.id   AF-A0A2S9RT96-F1
#
_cell.length_a   1.000
_cell.length_b   1.000
_cell.length_c   1.000
_cell.angle_alpha   90.00
_cell.angle_beta   90.00
_cell.angle_gamma   90.00
#
_symmetry.space_group_name_H-M   'P 1'
#
loop_
_entity.id
_entity.type
_entity.pdbx_description
1 polymer ?
#
loop_
_entity_poly.entity_id
_entity_poly.type
_entity_poly.pdbx_seq_one_letter_code
_entity_poly.pdbx_strand_id
1 'polypeptide(L)'
;LETALYLAKDLTQWTEEESAQAILKNFLNWKEEFGENSREETSIIQSIISWLLVNESRFVQYPPDPMANMPLKIAGVRVLADEAAKEDEYYFIIPKVFNEVMDGYPKKMALNVLVNAGIMATPAKPEANYDHQFKVPKKMIGKTFRAYKITPVLVDDDNAETTE
;
A
#
# COMPACT_ATOMS: atom_id res chain seq x y z
N LEU A 1 -28.26 14.72 -1.07
CA LEU A 1 -27.73 16.11 -1.06
C LEU A 1 -28.53 16.99 -2.00
N GLU A 2 -28.62 16.63 -3.27
CA GLU A 2 -29.39 17.36 -4.29
C GLU A 2 -30.86 17.60 -3.91
N THR A 3 -31.58 16.55 -3.49
CA THR A 3 -32.97 16.68 -3.04
C THR A 3 -33.13 17.62 -1.84
N ALA A 4 -32.16 17.66 -0.93
CA ALA A 4 -32.22 18.54 0.24
C ALA A 4 -32.00 20.02 -0.15
N LEU A 5 -31.07 20.29 -1.08
CA LEU A 5 -30.83 21.62 -1.64
C LEU A 5 -32.03 22.11 -2.46
N TYR A 6 -32.65 21.22 -3.22
CA TYR A 6 -33.87 21.52 -3.96
C TYR A 6 -35.04 21.90 -3.03
N LEU A 7 -35.24 21.14 -1.94
CA LEU A 7 -36.27 21.44 -0.93
C LEU A 7 -35.97 22.72 -0.13
N ALA A 8 -34.70 23.13 -0.06
CA ALA A 8 -34.28 24.37 0.60
C ALA A 8 -34.29 25.60 -0.33
N LYS A 9 -34.85 25.49 -1.54
CA LYS A 9 -34.90 26.55 -2.55
C LYS A 9 -35.43 27.89 -2.02
N ASP A 10 -36.46 27.87 -1.16
CA ASP A 10 -37.02 29.09 -0.60
C ASP A 10 -36.08 29.80 0.39
N LEU A 11 -35.08 29.08 0.92
CA LEU A 11 -34.04 29.64 1.79
C LEU A 11 -32.80 30.06 1.01
N THR A 12 -32.34 29.21 0.08
CA THR A 12 -31.12 29.45 -0.71
C THR A 12 -31.35 30.42 -1.85
N GLN A 13 -32.60 30.51 -2.33
CA GLN A 13 -33.01 31.22 -3.55
C GLN A 13 -32.30 30.71 -4.81
N TRP A 14 -31.72 29.51 -4.76
CA TRP A 14 -31.05 28.88 -5.90
C TRP A 14 -32.05 28.17 -6.80
N THR A 15 -31.84 28.28 -8.10
CA THR A 15 -32.46 27.43 -9.09
C THR A 15 -31.99 25.97 -8.95
N GLU A 16 -32.70 25.05 -9.59
CA GLU A 16 -32.32 23.65 -9.63
C GLU A 16 -30.93 23.48 -10.27
N GLU A 17 -30.67 24.21 -11.37
CA GLU A 17 -29.38 24.24 -12.05
C GLU A 17 -28.26 24.75 -11.13
N GLU A 18 -28.47 25.86 -10.41
CA GLU A 18 -27.48 26.40 -9.46
C GLU A 18 -27.19 25.43 -8.32
N SER A 19 -28.21 24.71 -7.84
CA SER A 19 -28.07 23.69 -6.81
C SER A 19 -27.25 22.49 -7.30
N ALA A 20 -27.52 22.01 -8.51
CA ALA A 20 -26.76 20.93 -9.14
C ALA A 20 -25.30 21.34 -9.38
N GLN A 21 -25.07 22.56 -9.90
CA GLN A 21 -23.73 23.11 -10.12
C GLN A 21 -22.96 23.28 -8.81
N ALA A 22 -23.60 23.75 -7.73
CA ALA A 22 -22.96 23.87 -6.43
C ALA A 22 -22.52 22.51 -5.87
N ILE A 23 -23.35 21.46 -6.02
CA ILE A 23 -22.98 20.10 -5.59
C ILE A 23 -21.83 19.57 -6.44
N LEU A 24 -21.94 19.69 -7.77
CA LEU A 24 -20.90 19.21 -8.69
C LEU A 24 -19.57 19.91 -8.42
N LYS A 25 -19.57 21.24 -8.25
CA LYS A 25 -18.38 22.00 -7.92
C LYS A 25 -17.77 21.58 -6.58
N ASN A 26 -18.60 21.39 -5.54
CA ASN A 26 -18.11 20.89 -4.25
C ASN A 26 -17.50 19.49 -4.39
N PHE A 27 -18.13 18.60 -5.16
CA PHE A 27 -17.59 17.26 -5.40
C PHE A 27 -16.28 17.30 -6.20
N LEU A 28 -16.19 18.16 -7.23
CA LEU A 28 -14.98 18.34 -8.02
C LEU A 28 -13.83 18.94 -7.20
N ASN A 29 -14.10 19.97 -6.39
CA ASN A 29 -13.11 20.56 -5.48
C ASN A 29 -12.65 19.54 -4.45
N TRP A 30 -13.58 18.79 -3.85
CA TRP A 30 -13.25 17.69 -2.93
C TRP A 30 -12.42 16.62 -3.65
N LYS A 31 -12.76 16.26 -4.89
CA LYS A 31 -12.00 15.29 -5.69
C LYS A 31 -10.61 15.82 -6.07
N GLU A 32 -10.46 17.12 -6.29
CA GLU A 32 -9.17 17.75 -6.56
C GLU A 32 -8.29 17.80 -5.31
N GLU A 33 -8.86 18.20 -4.16
CA GLU A 33 -8.17 18.28 -2.87
C GLU A 33 -7.83 16.89 -2.30
N PHE A 34 -8.72 15.92 -2.46
CA PHE A 34 -8.62 14.64 -1.79
C PHE A 34 -8.49 13.45 -2.74
N GLY A 35 -8.68 13.57 -4.04
CA GLY A 35 -8.64 12.43 -4.97
C GLY A 35 -9.81 11.45 -4.80
N GLU A 36 -10.25 10.84 -5.90
CA GLU A 36 -11.37 9.88 -5.89
C GLU A 36 -10.95 8.52 -5.28
N ASN A 37 -9.67 8.17 -5.40
CA ASN A 37 -9.09 6.92 -4.90
C ASN A 37 -8.15 7.10 -3.70
N SER A 38 -7.75 8.32 -3.32
CA SER A 38 -6.63 8.50 -2.40
C SER A 38 -6.89 7.90 -1.02
N ARG A 39 -8.13 7.93 -0.50
CA ARG A 39 -8.41 7.43 0.86
C ARG A 39 -8.26 5.92 0.95
N GLU A 40 -8.81 5.20 -0.03
CA GLU A 40 -8.70 3.75 -0.07
C GLU A 40 -7.26 3.33 -0.42
N GLU A 41 -6.62 4.01 -1.36
CA GLU A 41 -5.21 3.78 -1.72
C GLU A 41 -4.26 4.04 -0.55
N THR A 42 -4.43 5.17 0.13
CA THR A 42 -3.68 5.51 1.35
C THR A 42 -3.96 4.49 2.44
N SER A 43 -5.20 4.04 2.61
CA SER A 43 -5.53 3.01 3.60
C SER A 43 -4.85 1.67 3.29
N ILE A 44 -4.77 1.27 2.01
CA ILE A 44 -4.05 0.05 1.59
C ILE A 44 -2.56 0.16 1.93
N ILE A 45 -1.94 1.29 1.59
CA ILE A 45 -0.53 1.58 1.88
C ILE A 45 -0.27 1.57 3.39
N GLN A 46 -1.07 2.31 4.15
CA GLN A 46 -0.95 2.38 5.61
C GLN A 46 -1.18 1.03 6.28
N SER A 47 -2.13 0.23 5.77
CA SER A 47 -2.41 -1.10 6.31
C SER A 47 -1.19 -2.02 6.20
N ILE A 48 -0.52 -2.05 5.04
CA ILE A 48 0.64 -2.92 4.88
C ILE A 48 1.85 -2.44 5.69
N ILE A 49 2.11 -1.13 5.72
CA ILE A 49 3.24 -0.55 6.48
C ILE A 49 3.02 -0.75 7.99
N SER A 50 1.83 -0.42 8.49
CA SER A 50 1.49 -0.60 9.91
C SER A 50 1.56 -2.07 10.31
N TRP A 51 1.09 -2.96 9.45
CA TRP A 51 1.16 -4.40 9.71
C TRP A 51 2.61 -4.90 9.76
N LEU A 52 3.48 -4.45 8.85
CA LEU A 52 4.91 -4.79 8.85
C LEU A 52 5.58 -4.35 10.16
N LEU A 53 5.34 -3.11 10.59
CA LEU A 53 5.91 -2.55 11.83
C LEU A 53 5.50 -3.37 13.07
N VAL A 54 4.23 -3.76 13.18
CA VAL A 54 3.73 -4.54 14.33
C VAL A 54 4.19 -6.01 14.27
N ASN A 55 4.38 -6.56 13.07
CA ASN A 55 4.65 -7.99 12.85
C ASN A 55 6.09 -8.30 12.45
N GLU A 56 7.03 -7.38 12.70
CA GLU A 56 8.44 -7.54 12.32
C GLU A 56 9.06 -8.85 12.84
N SER A 57 8.73 -9.23 14.07
CA SER A 57 9.17 -10.49 14.70
C SER A 57 8.72 -11.78 13.98
N ARG A 58 7.79 -11.68 13.02
CA ARG A 58 7.32 -12.81 12.20
C ARG A 58 8.17 -13.02 10.96
N PHE A 59 9.14 -12.15 10.68
CA PHE A 59 10.02 -12.26 9.53
C PHE A 59 11.33 -12.94 9.91
N VAL A 60 11.79 -13.83 9.04
CA VAL A 60 13.16 -14.37 9.13
C VAL A 60 14.11 -13.31 8.58
N GLN A 61 15.07 -12.89 9.38
CA GLN A 61 16.08 -11.94 8.94
C GLN A 61 17.05 -12.59 7.94
N TYR A 62 17.42 -11.85 6.90
CA TYR A 62 18.48 -12.20 5.98
C TYR A 62 19.41 -10.99 5.75
N PRO A 63 20.74 -11.14 5.86
CA PRO A 63 21.48 -12.34 6.27
C PRO A 63 21.09 -12.85 7.66
N PRO A 64 21.18 -14.17 7.91
CA PRO A 64 20.71 -14.75 9.16
C PRO A 64 21.58 -14.32 10.33
N ASP A 65 20.94 -13.89 11.42
CA ASP A 65 21.61 -13.68 12.71
C ASP A 65 21.79 -15.04 13.42
N PRO A 66 23.03 -15.45 13.76
CA PRO A 66 23.30 -16.70 14.49
C PRO A 66 22.60 -16.81 15.84
N MET A 67 22.24 -15.69 16.48
CA MET A 67 21.60 -15.66 17.80
C MET A 67 20.08 -15.56 17.72
N ALA A 68 19.50 -15.33 16.54
CA ALA A 68 18.07 -15.16 16.38
C ALA A 68 17.33 -16.51 16.32
N ASN A 69 16.28 -16.63 17.14
CA ASN A 69 15.37 -17.76 17.07
C ASN A 69 14.46 -17.66 15.84
N MET A 70 14.14 -18.81 15.22
CA MET A 70 13.19 -18.83 14.10
C MET A 70 11.77 -18.50 14.60
N PRO A 71 11.04 -17.59 13.92
CA PRO A 71 9.67 -17.24 14.31
C PRO A 71 8.73 -18.44 14.28
N LEU A 72 7.83 -18.53 15.27
CA LEU A 72 6.79 -19.58 15.32
C LEU A 72 5.81 -19.51 14.14
N LYS A 73 5.47 -18.28 13.71
CA LYS A 73 4.57 -18.03 12.58
C LYS A 73 5.23 -17.09 11.58
N ILE A 74 5.83 -17.70 10.56
CA ILE A 74 6.61 -16.98 9.55
C ILE A 74 5.69 -16.23 8.59
N ALA A 75 5.88 -14.91 8.51
CA ALA A 75 5.26 -14.01 7.53
C ALA A 75 6.04 -13.97 6.20
N GLY A 76 7.35 -14.18 6.28
CA GLY A 76 8.25 -14.16 5.15
C GLY A 76 9.69 -13.87 5.57
N VAL A 77 10.42 -13.10 4.76
CA VAL A 77 11.83 -12.77 4.98
C VAL A 77 12.02 -11.25 4.99
N ARG A 78 12.71 -10.71 5.99
CA ARG A 78 13.19 -9.32 6.03
C ARG A 78 14.64 -9.33 5.55
N VAL A 79 14.91 -8.65 4.45
CA VAL A 79 16.26 -8.51 3.90
C VAL A 79 16.79 -7.15 4.35
N LEU A 80 17.84 -7.17 5.16
CA LEU A 80 18.48 -5.96 5.65
C LEU A 80 19.11 -5.17 4.50
N ALA A 81 19.22 -3.85 4.69
CA ALA A 81 19.91 -2.99 3.76
C ALA A 81 21.37 -3.45 3.57
N ASP A 82 21.87 -3.29 2.35
CA ASP A 82 23.26 -3.55 1.97
C ASP A 82 23.82 -2.27 1.32
N GLU A 83 24.58 -1.50 2.09
CA GLU A 83 25.20 -0.25 1.64
C GLU A 83 26.17 -0.48 0.48
N ALA A 84 26.88 -1.62 0.47
CA ALA A 84 27.84 -1.92 -0.59
C ALA A 84 27.13 -2.25 -1.92
N ALA A 85 25.97 -2.91 -1.84
CA ALA A 85 25.12 -3.19 -3.00
C ALA A 85 24.18 -2.02 -3.37
N LYS A 86 24.10 -0.97 -2.53
CA LYS A 86 23.09 0.10 -2.62
C LYS A 86 21.66 -0.45 -2.68
N GLU A 87 21.38 -1.48 -1.88
CA GLU A 87 20.05 -2.04 -1.73
C GLU A 87 19.47 -1.60 -0.39
N ASP A 88 18.33 -0.89 -0.42
CA ASP A 88 17.57 -0.59 0.78
C ASP A 88 16.96 -1.86 1.38
N GLU A 89 16.55 -1.77 2.64
CA GLU A 89 15.82 -2.84 3.30
C GLU A 89 14.50 -3.14 2.59
N TYR A 90 14.16 -4.42 2.48
CA TYR A 90 12.88 -4.85 1.93
C TYR A 90 12.38 -6.17 2.56
N TYR A 91 11.12 -6.45 2.32
CA TYR A 91 10.39 -7.59 2.87
C TYR A 91 9.88 -8.47 1.73
N PHE A 92 10.12 -9.76 1.83
CA PHE A 92 9.38 -10.76 1.06
C PHE A 92 8.21 -11.25 1.89
N ILE A 93 6.98 -10.97 1.47
CA ILE A 93 5.75 -11.42 2.15
C ILE A 93 5.15 -12.62 1.42
N ILE A 94 4.85 -13.68 2.18
CA ILE A 94 4.20 -14.89 1.63
C ILE A 94 2.78 -14.53 1.14
N PRO A 95 2.35 -14.97 -0.06
CA PRO A 95 1.07 -14.56 -0.64
C PRO A 95 -0.15 -14.82 0.23
N LYS A 96 -0.15 -15.93 0.98
CA LYS A 96 -1.22 -16.23 1.94
C LYS A 96 -1.32 -15.14 3.02
N VAL A 97 -0.18 -14.74 3.57
CA VAL A 97 -0.10 -13.70 4.61
C VAL A 97 -0.49 -12.35 4.02
N PHE A 98 0.01 -12.01 2.82
CA PHE A 98 -0.40 -10.78 2.12
C PHE A 98 -1.92 -10.69 1.95
N ASN A 99 -2.58 -11.78 1.52
CA ASN A 99 -4.03 -11.80 1.39
C ASN A 99 -4.75 -11.65 2.75
N GLU A 100 -4.16 -12.16 3.85
CA GLU A 100 -4.69 -11.94 5.20
C GLU A 100 -4.55 -10.48 5.64
N VAL A 101 -3.46 -9.78 5.28
CA VAL A 101 -3.28 -8.36 5.59
C VAL A 101 -4.22 -7.48 4.76
N MET A 102 -4.44 -7.85 3.49
CA MET A 102 -5.29 -7.11 2.55
C MET A 102 -6.76 -7.55 2.58
N ASP A 103 -7.18 -8.27 3.62
CA ASP A 103 -8.57 -8.69 3.75
C ASP A 103 -9.49 -7.46 3.78
N GLY A 104 -10.58 -7.52 3.01
CA GLY A 104 -11.47 -6.37 2.80
C GLY A 104 -11.17 -5.50 1.57
N TYR A 105 -10.01 -5.64 0.92
CA TYR A 105 -9.69 -4.94 -0.33
C TYR A 105 -9.73 -5.88 -1.55
N PRO A 106 -10.20 -5.43 -2.73
CA PRO A 106 -10.05 -6.21 -3.96
C PRO A 106 -8.58 -6.45 -4.27
N LYS A 107 -8.16 -7.71 -4.40
CA LYS A 107 -6.75 -8.09 -4.58
C LYS A 107 -6.04 -7.32 -5.70
N LYS A 108 -6.70 -7.17 -6.86
CA LYS A 108 -6.12 -6.44 -8.00
C LYS A 108 -5.90 -4.96 -7.68
N MET A 109 -6.82 -4.35 -6.93
CA MET A 109 -6.68 -2.97 -6.48
C MET A 109 -5.48 -2.84 -5.55
N ALA A 110 -5.40 -3.67 -4.50
CA ALA A 110 -4.27 -3.63 -3.57
C ALA A 110 -2.92 -3.80 -4.27
N LEU A 111 -2.80 -4.75 -5.21
CA LEU A 111 -1.58 -4.94 -6.00
C LEU A 111 -1.23 -3.70 -6.83
N ASN A 112 -2.20 -3.15 -7.58
CA ASN A 112 -1.98 -1.98 -8.42
C ASN A 112 -1.56 -0.76 -7.60
N VAL A 113 -2.23 -0.50 -6.48
CA VAL A 113 -1.94 0.62 -5.58
C VAL A 113 -0.53 0.53 -5.06
N LEU A 114 -0.13 -0.63 -4.52
CA LEU A 114 1.20 -0.82 -3.96
C LEU A 114 2.30 -0.73 -5.02
N VAL A 115 2.04 -1.20 -6.25
CA VAL A 115 2.98 -1.06 -7.37
C VAL A 115 3.10 0.40 -7.81
N ASN A 116 1.98 1.11 -7.96
CA ASN A 116 1.97 2.52 -8.37
C ASN A 116 2.63 3.43 -7.33
N ALA A 117 2.48 3.10 -6.04
CA ALA A 117 3.13 3.81 -4.94
C ALA A 117 4.64 3.48 -4.80
N GLY A 118 5.19 2.58 -5.62
CA GLY A 118 6.59 2.15 -5.52
C GLY A 118 6.91 1.26 -4.31
N ILE A 119 5.89 0.90 -3.52
CA ILE A 119 6.03 0.07 -2.31
C ILE A 119 6.19 -1.40 -2.68
N MET A 120 5.50 -1.87 -3.73
CA MET A 120 5.63 -3.24 -4.23
C MET A 120 6.43 -3.27 -5.53
N ALA A 121 7.50 -4.06 -5.55
CA ALA A 121 8.28 -4.26 -6.77
C ALA A 121 7.56 -5.20 -7.75
N THR A 122 7.88 -5.07 -9.03
CA THR A 122 7.40 -5.98 -10.08
C THR A 122 8.56 -6.80 -10.66
N PRO A 123 8.37 -8.11 -10.93
CA PRO A 123 9.42 -8.92 -11.51
C PRO A 123 9.62 -8.53 -12.98
N ALA A 124 10.88 -8.35 -13.40
CA ALA A 124 11.23 -8.05 -14.79
C ALA A 124 10.75 -9.10 -15.80
N LYS A 125 10.55 -10.34 -15.36
CA LYS A 125 9.97 -11.44 -16.15
C LYS A 125 8.73 -11.96 -15.42
N PRO A 126 7.54 -11.42 -15.70
CA PRO A 126 6.31 -11.91 -15.10
C PRO A 126 6.02 -13.34 -15.59
N GLU A 127 5.64 -14.21 -14.66
CA GLU A 127 5.19 -15.57 -14.96
C GLU A 127 3.67 -15.61 -14.96
N ALA A 128 3.07 -16.33 -15.92
CA ALA A 128 1.62 -16.49 -15.98
C ALA A 128 1.10 -17.09 -14.67
N ASN A 129 0.03 -16.50 -14.11
CA ASN A 129 -0.60 -16.83 -12.82
C ASN A 129 0.16 -16.41 -11.55
N TYR A 130 1.29 -15.69 -11.66
CA TYR A 130 2.09 -15.23 -10.51
C TYR A 130 2.29 -13.71 -10.51
N ASP A 131 1.19 -12.98 -10.64
CA ASP A 131 1.16 -11.52 -10.69
C ASP A 131 1.98 -10.90 -9.56
N HIS A 132 3.02 -10.15 -9.92
CA HIS A 132 3.92 -9.41 -9.04
C HIS A 132 4.71 -10.25 -7.99
N GLN A 133 4.77 -11.58 -8.16
CA GLN A 133 5.46 -12.46 -7.21
C GLN A 133 6.87 -12.84 -7.67
N PHE A 134 7.81 -12.81 -6.73
CA PHE A 134 9.21 -13.20 -6.91
C PHE A 134 9.45 -14.62 -6.42
N LYS A 135 10.36 -15.34 -7.08
CA LYS A 135 10.89 -16.61 -6.56
C LYS A 135 11.99 -16.32 -5.54
N VAL A 136 11.72 -16.63 -4.28
CA VAL A 136 12.67 -16.46 -3.19
C VAL A 136 13.57 -17.71 -3.09
N PRO A 137 14.90 -17.56 -3.03
CA PRO A 137 15.83 -18.69 -3.04
C PRO A 137 15.89 -19.43 -1.70
N LYS A 138 16.25 -20.73 -1.76
CA LYS A 138 16.35 -21.63 -0.59
C LYS A 138 17.26 -21.11 0.52
N LYS A 139 18.30 -20.35 0.17
CA LYS A 139 19.30 -19.83 1.12
C LYS A 139 18.73 -18.91 2.20
N MET A 140 17.55 -18.32 1.99
CA MET A 140 16.96 -17.38 2.95
C MET A 140 16.19 -18.06 4.09
N ILE A 141 15.46 -19.15 3.80
CA ILE A 141 14.58 -19.81 4.78
C ILE A 141 14.58 -21.34 4.71
N GLY A 142 15.59 -21.91 4.06
CA GLY A 142 15.72 -23.36 3.88
C GLY A 142 14.77 -23.98 2.84
N LYS A 143 13.85 -23.21 2.26
CA LYS A 143 12.97 -23.63 1.14
C LYS A 143 12.79 -22.52 0.11
N THR A 144 12.56 -22.89 -1.14
CA THR A 144 12.12 -21.95 -2.18
C THR A 144 10.63 -21.68 -2.06
N PHE A 145 10.21 -20.43 -2.23
CA PHE A 145 8.79 -20.05 -2.21
C PHE A 145 8.55 -18.82 -3.09
N ARG A 146 7.28 -18.49 -3.33
CA ARG A 146 6.88 -17.25 -4.01
C ARG A 146 6.47 -16.20 -2.99
N ALA A 147 6.81 -14.94 -3.23
CA ALA A 147 6.52 -13.83 -2.32
C ALA A 147 6.35 -12.51 -3.06
N TYR A 148 5.63 -11.58 -2.46
CA TYR A 148 5.62 -10.18 -2.87
C TYR A 148 6.83 -9.47 -2.26
N LYS A 149 7.56 -8.68 -3.06
CA LYS A 149 8.68 -7.85 -2.57
C LYS A 149 8.13 -6.47 -2.23
N ILE A 150 8.22 -6.10 -0.95
CA ILE A 150 7.74 -4.82 -0.42
C ILE A 150 8.92 -4.04 0.15
N THR A 151 9.13 -2.83 -0.36
CA THR A 151 10.06 -1.86 0.21
C THR A 151 9.22 -0.85 0.99
N PRO A 152 9.28 -0.82 2.33
CA PRO A 152 8.63 0.22 3.09
C PRO A 152 9.39 1.51 2.81
N VAL A 153 8.87 2.31 1.88
CA VAL A 153 9.33 3.69 1.71
C VAL A 153 8.93 4.39 3.01
N LEU A 154 9.92 4.82 3.79
CA LEU A 154 9.67 5.85 4.78
C LEU A 154 9.21 7.04 3.95
N VAL A 155 7.95 7.42 4.10
CA VAL A 155 7.51 8.73 3.63
C VAL A 155 8.30 9.68 4.50
N ASP A 156 9.42 10.19 4.00
CA ASP A 156 10.05 11.36 4.61
C ASP A 156 8.94 12.41 4.67
N ASP A 157 8.65 12.88 5.88
CA ASP A 157 7.68 13.94 6.17
C ASP A 157 8.16 15.32 5.62
N ASP A 158 8.99 15.30 4.56
CA ASP A 158 9.62 16.45 3.90
C ASP A 158 8.70 17.07 2.84
N ASN A 159 7.39 17.08 3.10
CA ASN A 159 6.46 18.04 2.47
C ASN A 159 5.95 19.08 3.47
N ALA A 160 6.74 19.36 4.51
CA ALA A 160 6.67 20.63 5.22
C ALA A 160 7.67 21.62 4.60
N GLU A 161 7.13 22.70 4.02
CA GLU A 161 7.84 23.93 3.65
C GLU A 161 8.72 23.90 2.39
N THR A 162 8.14 24.26 1.24
CA THR A 162 8.58 25.49 0.53
C THR A 162 7.51 25.97 -0.43
N THR A 163 6.78 27.02 -0.05
CA THR A 163 6.17 27.95 -1.01
C THR A 163 6.77 29.30 -0.67
N GLU A 164 7.81 29.69 -1.41
CA GLU A 164 8.20 31.10 -1.55
C GLU A 164 7.31 31.77 -2.61
#